data_AF-L8HBR9-F1
#
_entry.id   AF-L8HBR9-F1
#
_cell.length_a   1.000
_cell.length_b   1.000
_cell.length_c   1.000
_cell.angle_alpha   90.00
_cell.angle_beta   90.00
_cell.angle_gamma   90.00
#
_symmetry.space_group_name_H-M   'P 1'
#
loop_
_entity.id
_entity.type
_entity.pdbx_description
1 polymer ?
#
loop_
_entity_poly.entity_id
_entity_poly.type
_entity_poly.pdbx_seq_one_letter_code
_entity_poly.pdbx_strand_id
1 'polypeptide(L)'
;MGLTMTLALLSDMVSFFTIHVFYFYTVSARFYAIMLHILSSLWKLFRGKKRNVLRQRIDSYSYDVDQLLLGTLLFTVIFFLLPTTFVFYLYFGVLRLLVLCLYAALAFLTEGLNHFPLYSLFLSLSDPKSLPSGVSFSALAVPQDAARRASYLVLHSRTMALGALFYHYTRALRDVVRRYSPQTLLSRFLVGDIMIAT
;
A
#
# COMPACT_ATOMS: atom_id res chain seq x y z
N MET A 1 -5.19 22.55 14.72
CA MET A 1 -4.13 23.03 13.81
C MET A 1 -2.76 22.43 14.11
N GLY A 2 -2.38 22.16 15.37
CA GLY A 2 -1.06 21.58 15.69
C GLY A 2 -0.89 20.10 15.36
N LEU A 3 -1.82 19.23 15.82
CA LEU A 3 -1.66 17.77 15.72
C LEU A 3 -1.56 17.23 14.29
N THR A 4 -2.38 17.75 13.37
CA THR A 4 -2.34 17.34 11.95
C THR A 4 -1.06 17.79 11.27
N MET A 5 -0.56 18.99 11.60
CA MET A 5 0.73 19.49 11.10
C MET A 5 1.90 18.65 11.64
N THR A 6 1.90 18.29 12.92
CA THR A 6 2.93 17.42 13.50
C THR A 6 2.90 16.02 12.91
N LEU A 7 1.73 15.48 12.58
CA LEU A 7 1.59 14.17 11.93
C LEU A 7 2.04 14.19 10.47
N ALA A 8 1.76 15.26 9.74
CA ALA A 8 2.27 15.45 8.39
C ALA A 8 3.81 15.50 8.38
N LEU A 9 4.41 16.31 9.26
CA LEU A 9 5.87 16.37 9.41
C LEU A 9 6.48 15.03 9.83
N LEU A 10 5.81 14.28 10.71
CA LEU A 10 6.26 12.95 11.13
C LEU A 10 6.22 11.97 9.95
N SER A 11 5.18 12.00 9.12
CA SER A 11 5.08 11.19 7.90
C SER A 11 6.21 11.51 6.91
N ASP A 12 6.53 12.80 6.72
CA ASP A 12 7.62 13.24 5.84
C ASP A 12 9.00 12.80 6.37
N MET A 13 9.23 12.91 7.68
CA MET A 13 10.45 12.41 8.32
C MET A 13 10.60 10.89 8.14
N VAL A 14 9.54 10.11 8.40
CA VAL A 14 9.53 8.66 8.17
C VAL A 14 9.81 8.35 6.71
N SER A 15 9.34 9.17 5.77
CA SER A 15 9.68 9.04 4.35
C SER A 15 11.14 9.18 4.06
N PHE A 16 11.76 10.25 4.54
CA PHE A 16 13.18 10.47 4.36
C PHE A 16 14.02 9.33 4.97
N PHE A 17 13.66 8.90 6.18
CA PHE A 17 14.34 7.81 6.85
C PHE A 17 14.13 6.46 6.17
N THR A 18 13.13 6.24 5.33
CA THR A 18 12.85 4.90 4.77
C THR A 18 13.37 4.67 3.36
N ILE A 19 13.98 5.70 2.75
CA ILE A 19 14.63 5.64 1.44
C ILE A 19 15.75 4.58 1.43
N HIS A 20 16.61 4.56 2.46
CA HIS A 20 17.73 3.60 2.50
C HIS A 20 17.22 2.15 2.56
N VAL A 21 16.16 1.88 3.34
CA VAL A 21 15.52 0.56 3.44
C VAL A 21 14.96 0.14 2.08
N PHE A 22 14.32 1.05 1.36
CA PHE A 22 13.79 0.78 0.01
C PHE A 22 14.91 0.41 -0.98
N TYR A 23 16.02 1.15 -0.96
CA TYR A 23 17.16 0.88 -1.83
C TYR A 23 17.76 -0.50 -1.53
N PHE A 24 18.06 -0.80 -0.26
CA PHE A 24 18.62 -2.10 0.14
C PHE A 24 17.68 -3.27 -0.19
N TYR A 25 16.37 -3.11 0.03
CA TYR A 25 15.39 -4.11 -0.38
C TYR A 25 15.47 -4.38 -1.88
N THR A 26 15.45 -3.33 -2.71
CA THR A 26 15.49 -3.47 -4.17
C THR A 26 16.78 -4.15 -4.64
N VAL A 27 17.92 -3.77 -4.07
CA VAL A 27 19.22 -4.38 -4.38
C VAL A 27 19.22 -5.87 -4.00
N SER A 28 18.83 -6.21 -2.77
CA SER A 28 18.81 -7.61 -2.31
C SER A 28 17.88 -8.50 -3.14
N ALA A 29 16.69 -8.00 -3.52
CA ALA A 29 15.76 -8.72 -4.38
C ALA A 29 16.35 -9.00 -5.78
N ARG A 30 17.04 -8.01 -6.36
CA ARG A 30 17.71 -8.16 -7.66
C ARG A 30 18.87 -9.15 -7.59
N PHE A 31 19.70 -9.08 -6.54
CA PHE A 31 20.78 -10.04 -6.32
C PHE A 31 20.24 -11.47 -6.22
N TYR A 32 19.19 -11.69 -5.42
CA TYR A 32 18.56 -13.00 -5.31
C TYR A 32 18.04 -13.54 -6.65
N ALA A 33 17.35 -12.71 -7.43
CA ALA A 33 16.84 -13.09 -8.75
C ALA A 33 17.97 -13.45 -9.73
N ILE A 34 19.03 -12.63 -9.79
CA ILE A 34 20.23 -12.90 -10.61
C ILE A 34 20.83 -14.25 -10.20
N MET A 35 20.93 -14.52 -8.91
CA MET A 35 21.51 -15.74 -8.37
C MET A 35 20.77 -16.99 -8.81
N LEU A 36 19.43 -16.97 -8.76
CA LEU A 36 18.59 -18.05 -9.26
C LEU A 36 18.71 -18.23 -10.77
N HIS A 37 18.81 -17.15 -11.54
CA HIS A 37 19.01 -17.22 -12.98
C HIS A 37 20.36 -17.86 -13.34
N ILE A 38 21.44 -17.47 -12.66
CA ILE A 38 22.76 -18.07 -12.86
C ILE A 38 22.73 -19.54 -12.47
N LEU A 39 22.15 -19.87 -11.31
CA LEU A 39 22.03 -21.26 -10.84
C LEU A 39 21.27 -22.14 -11.85
N SER A 40 20.16 -21.64 -12.40
CA SER A 40 19.39 -22.33 -13.45
C SER A 40 20.19 -22.50 -14.75
N SER A 41 21.01 -21.52 -15.10
CA SER A 41 21.91 -21.59 -16.27
C SER A 41 22.98 -22.67 -16.06
N LEU A 42 23.64 -22.69 -14.90
CA LEU A 42 24.65 -23.68 -14.55
C LEU A 42 24.06 -25.09 -14.45
N TRP A 43 22.84 -25.23 -13.95
CA TRP A 43 22.14 -26.51 -13.96
C TRP A 43 21.95 -27.07 -15.37
N LYS A 44 21.70 -26.21 -16.36
CA LYS A 44 21.63 -26.60 -17.78
C LYS A 44 23.01 -26.98 -18.32
N LEU A 45 24.06 -26.25 -17.91
CA LEU A 45 25.45 -26.53 -18.26
C LEU A 45 25.84 -27.96 -17.85
N PHE A 46 25.56 -28.37 -16.60
CA PHE A 46 25.85 -29.74 -16.13
C PHE A 46 25.08 -30.83 -16.87
N ARG A 47 23.91 -30.49 -17.41
CA ARG A 47 23.11 -31.42 -18.24
C ARG A 47 23.56 -31.46 -19.70
N GLY A 48 24.64 -30.78 -20.06
CA GLY A 48 25.11 -30.68 -21.45
C GLY A 48 24.16 -29.90 -22.36
N LYS A 49 23.33 -29.01 -21.80
CA LYS A 49 22.28 -28.29 -22.53
C LYS A 49 22.65 -26.82 -22.72
N LYS A 50 22.83 -26.38 -23.97
CA LYS A 50 23.09 -24.99 -24.35
C LYS A 50 21.85 -24.36 -24.96
N ARG A 51 21.41 -23.20 -24.46
CA ARG A 51 20.36 -22.42 -25.13
C ARG A 51 20.95 -21.75 -26.36
N ASN A 52 20.44 -22.09 -27.53
CA ASN A 52 20.80 -21.46 -28.79
C ASN A 52 19.92 -20.22 -29.00
N VAL A 53 20.51 -19.02 -28.85
CA VAL A 53 19.77 -17.75 -28.97
C VAL A 53 19.29 -17.51 -30.40
N LEU A 54 20.02 -18.01 -31.41
CA LEU A 54 19.70 -17.80 -32.83
C LEU A 54 18.46 -18.57 -33.29
N ARG A 55 18.18 -19.74 -32.69
CA ARG A 55 17.03 -20.60 -33.03
C ARG A 55 16.06 -20.82 -31.88
N GLN A 56 16.22 -20.10 -30.78
CA GLN A 56 15.40 -20.17 -29.54
C GLN A 56 15.13 -21.60 -29.03
N ARG A 57 16.09 -22.52 -29.19
CA ARG A 57 15.96 -23.94 -28.78
C ARG A 57 17.08 -24.37 -27.83
N ILE A 58 16.90 -25.48 -27.13
CA ILE A 58 17.91 -26.07 -26.24
C ILE A 58 18.63 -27.19 -27.00
N ASP A 59 19.89 -26.96 -27.35
CA ASP A 59 20.74 -27.90 -28.08
C ASP A 59 21.65 -28.65 -27.08
N SER A 60 21.89 -29.94 -27.32
CA SER A 60 22.93 -30.70 -26.62
C SER A 60 24.30 -30.25 -27.11
N TYR A 61 25.20 -29.93 -26.19
CA TYR A 61 26.56 -29.50 -26.49
C TYR A 61 27.55 -30.27 -25.61
N SER A 62 28.60 -30.81 -26.22
CA SER A 62 29.70 -31.46 -25.50
C SER A 62 30.61 -30.38 -24.92
N TYR A 63 30.58 -30.22 -23.60
CA TYR A 63 31.47 -29.31 -22.89
C TYR A 63 32.78 -30.03 -22.55
N ASP A 64 33.90 -29.32 -22.67
CA ASP A 64 35.19 -29.80 -22.18
C ASP A 64 35.21 -29.90 -20.65
N VAL A 65 36.08 -30.79 -20.14
CA VAL A 65 36.21 -31.08 -18.71
C VAL A 65 36.55 -29.82 -17.91
N ASP A 66 37.43 -28.97 -18.45
CA ASP A 66 37.84 -27.71 -17.80
C ASP A 66 36.67 -26.73 -17.63
N GLN A 67 35.79 -26.64 -18.63
CA GLN A 67 34.61 -25.79 -18.58
C GLN A 67 33.59 -26.31 -17.56
N LEU A 68 33.45 -27.64 -17.47
CA LEU A 68 32.57 -28.27 -16.48
C LEU A 68 33.09 -28.03 -15.05
N LEU A 69 34.41 -28.10 -14.86
CA LEU A 69 35.06 -27.82 -13.57
C LEU A 69 34.84 -26.38 -13.13
N LEU A 70 35.07 -25.40 -14.02
CA LEU A 70 34.79 -23.99 -13.72
C LEU A 70 33.32 -23.75 -13.39
N GLY A 71 32.41 -24.38 -14.13
CA GLY A 71 30.97 -24.34 -13.86
C GLY A 71 30.62 -24.92 -12.48
N THR A 72 31.30 -25.98 -12.06
CA THR A 72 31.14 -26.62 -10.74
C THR A 72 31.61 -25.70 -9.61
N LEU A 73 32.77 -25.06 -9.76
CA LEU A 73 33.27 -24.09 -8.79
C LEU A 73 32.31 -22.90 -8.63
N LEU A 74 31.85 -22.34 -9.75
CA LEU A 74 30.90 -21.22 -9.71
C LEU A 74 29.54 -21.66 -9.14
N PHE A 75 29.10 -22.88 -9.42
CA PHE A 75 27.88 -23.45 -8.84
C PHE A 75 27.98 -23.56 -7.32
N THR A 76 29.07 -24.10 -6.78
CA THR A 76 29.22 -24.28 -5.33
C THR A 76 29.28 -22.93 -4.61
N VAL A 77 30.03 -21.95 -5.14
CA VAL A 77 30.06 -20.58 -4.59
C VAL A 77 28.67 -19.97 -4.57
N ILE A 78 27.93 -20.04 -5.68
CA ILE A 78 26.57 -19.49 -5.74
C ILE A 78 25.62 -20.25 -4.83
N PHE A 79 25.68 -21.58 -4.81
CA PHE A 79 24.83 -22.40 -3.97
C PHE A 79 25.02 -22.08 -2.49
N PHE A 80 26.26 -21.87 -2.04
CA PHE A 80 26.56 -21.46 -0.67
C PHE A 80 26.20 -20.02 -0.36
N LEU A 81 26.27 -19.12 -1.34
CA LEU A 81 25.94 -17.72 -1.17
C LEU A 81 24.41 -17.46 -1.28
N LEU A 82 23.63 -18.41 -1.78
CA LEU A 82 22.17 -18.27 -1.94
C LEU A 82 21.45 -18.18 -0.59
N PRO A 83 21.74 -19.05 0.41
CA PRO A 83 21.18 -18.94 1.76
C PRO A 83 21.43 -17.57 2.41
N THR A 84 22.65 -17.03 2.30
CA THR A 84 22.98 -15.73 2.89
C THR A 84 22.22 -14.60 2.21
N THR A 85 22.16 -14.61 0.88
CA THR A 85 21.37 -13.64 0.10
C THR A 85 19.88 -13.73 0.42
N PHE A 86 19.35 -14.94 0.63
CA PHE A 86 17.95 -15.16 1.02
C PHE A 86 17.63 -14.56 2.38
N VAL A 87 18.50 -14.73 3.38
CA VAL A 87 18.33 -14.13 4.71
C VAL A 87 18.35 -12.60 4.63
N PHE A 88 19.28 -12.00 3.87
CA PHE A 88 19.31 -10.55 3.68
C PHE A 88 18.03 -10.04 3.02
N TYR A 89 17.56 -10.73 1.97
CA TYR A 89 16.30 -10.40 1.31
C TYR A 89 15.12 -10.45 2.29
N LEU A 90 15.01 -11.49 3.12
CA LEU A 90 13.97 -11.58 4.15
C LEU A 90 14.07 -10.45 5.18
N TYR A 91 15.27 -10.14 5.66
CA TYR A 91 15.49 -9.09 6.66
C TYR A 91 15.04 -7.71 6.15
N PHE A 92 15.54 -7.28 4.98
CA PHE A 92 15.12 -6.01 4.38
C PHE A 92 13.64 -6.02 3.97
N GLY A 93 13.12 -7.19 3.59
CA GLY A 93 11.70 -7.40 3.33
C GLY A 93 10.82 -7.13 4.54
N VAL A 94 11.16 -7.70 5.69
CA VAL A 94 10.43 -7.48 6.95
C VAL A 94 10.52 -6.01 7.38
N LEU A 95 11.68 -5.38 7.28
CA LEU A 95 11.82 -3.95 7.55
C LEU A 95 10.92 -3.10 6.64
N ARG A 96 10.87 -3.42 5.35
CA ARG A 96 10.00 -2.72 4.39
C ARG A 96 8.53 -2.89 4.74
N LEU A 97 8.10 -4.07 5.17
CA LEU A 97 6.73 -4.33 5.63
C LEU A 97 6.39 -3.54 6.90
N LEU A 98 7.32 -3.48 7.86
CA LEU A 98 7.14 -2.70 9.09
C LEU A 98 6.97 -1.21 8.77
N VAL A 99 7.83 -0.67 7.90
CA VAL A 99 7.72 0.70 7.41
C VAL A 99 6.35 0.96 6.77
N LEU A 100 5.89 0.06 5.89
CA LEU A 100 4.60 0.18 5.23
C LEU A 100 3.44 0.17 6.24
N CYS A 101 3.54 -0.67 7.27
CA CYS A 101 2.58 -0.73 8.37
C CYS A 101 2.56 0.58 9.17
N LEU A 102 3.72 1.16 9.46
CA LEU A 102 3.84 2.46 10.13
C LEU A 102 3.19 3.57 9.29
N TYR A 103 3.46 3.61 7.98
CA TYR A 103 2.79 4.56 7.08
C TYR A 103 1.28 4.40 7.08
N ALA A 104 0.79 3.17 6.96
CA ALA A 104 -0.64 2.89 7.03
C ALA A 104 -1.23 3.36 8.37
N ALA A 105 -0.54 3.10 9.48
CA ALA A 105 -0.97 3.55 10.81
C ALA A 105 -1.00 5.08 10.93
N LEU A 106 0.00 5.80 10.42
CA LEU A 106 0.02 7.26 10.38
C LEU A 106 -1.09 7.83 9.49
N ALA A 107 -1.35 7.21 8.35
CA ALA A 107 -2.46 7.58 7.48
C ALA A 107 -3.80 7.34 8.17
N PHE A 108 -3.98 6.20 8.85
CA PHE A 108 -5.17 5.92 9.66
C PHE A 108 -5.33 6.90 10.82
N LEU A 109 -4.25 7.30 11.48
CA LEU A 109 -4.29 8.28 12.57
C LEU A 109 -4.63 9.68 12.05
N THR A 110 -4.07 10.06 10.91
CA THR A 110 -4.34 11.35 10.27
C THR A 110 -5.77 11.43 9.77
N GLU A 111 -6.24 10.41 9.04
CA GLU A 111 -7.63 10.32 8.59
C GLU A 111 -8.59 10.16 9.77
N GLY A 112 -8.15 9.43 10.80
CA GLY A 112 -8.81 9.33 12.09
C GLY A 112 -9.01 10.72 12.69
N LEU A 113 -7.97 11.54 12.83
CA LEU A 113 -8.08 12.87 13.43
C LEU A 113 -8.81 13.89 12.54
N ASN A 114 -8.64 13.79 11.22
CA ASN A 114 -9.19 14.77 10.27
C ASN A 114 -10.66 14.49 9.93
N HIS A 115 -11.05 13.21 9.90
CA HIS A 115 -12.42 12.76 9.62
C HIS A 115 -13.16 12.27 10.87
N PHE A 116 -12.52 12.18 12.04
CA PHE A 116 -13.28 11.93 13.25
C PHE A 116 -14.23 13.10 13.46
N PRO A 117 -15.50 12.82 13.75
CA PRO A 117 -16.43 13.82 14.22
C PRO A 117 -16.07 14.24 15.66
N LEU A 118 -14.81 14.34 16.10
CA LEU A 118 -14.46 14.81 17.45
C LEU A 118 -14.95 16.25 17.65
N TYR A 119 -14.76 17.09 16.63
CA TYR A 119 -15.28 18.45 16.63
C TYR A 119 -16.81 18.48 16.59
N SER A 120 -17.44 17.65 15.75
CA SER A 120 -18.91 17.58 15.67
C SER A 120 -19.55 16.84 16.85
N LEU A 121 -18.87 15.92 17.52
CA LEU A 121 -19.29 15.27 18.78
C LEU A 121 -19.16 16.25 19.93
N PHE A 122 -18.05 17.00 19.99
CA PHE A 122 -17.87 18.08 20.96
C PHE A 122 -18.94 19.16 20.78
N LEU A 123 -19.25 19.55 19.54
CA LEU A 123 -20.36 20.44 19.22
C LEU A 123 -21.71 19.81 19.51
N SER A 124 -21.93 18.51 19.25
CA SER A 124 -23.19 17.83 19.55
C SER A 124 -23.43 17.65 21.05
N LEU A 125 -22.37 17.47 21.85
CA LEU A 125 -22.41 17.40 23.31
C LEU A 125 -22.63 18.78 23.92
N SER A 126 -22.05 19.83 23.33
CA SER A 126 -22.21 21.21 23.79
C SER A 126 -23.53 21.83 23.32
N ASP A 127 -24.00 21.48 22.12
CA ASP A 127 -25.23 22.01 21.53
C ASP A 127 -25.83 21.06 20.44
N PRO A 128 -26.81 20.20 20.78
CA PRO A 128 -27.33 19.14 19.91
C PRO A 128 -27.96 19.61 18.59
N LYS A 129 -28.25 20.91 18.44
CA LYS A 129 -28.91 21.51 17.26
C LYS A 129 -27.93 22.15 16.27
N SER A 130 -26.63 22.21 16.59
CA SER A 130 -25.63 22.97 15.84
C SER A 130 -24.97 22.21 14.68
N LEU A 131 -25.49 21.05 14.29
CA LEU A 131 -25.00 20.27 13.13
C LEU A 131 -25.95 20.39 11.94
N PRO A 132 -25.81 21.44 11.09
CA PRO A 132 -26.60 21.58 9.88
C PRO A 132 -26.05 20.63 8.82
N SER A 133 -26.60 19.42 8.76
CA SER A 133 -26.22 18.42 7.74
C SER A 133 -27.12 18.44 6.51
N GLY A 134 -28.16 19.28 6.49
CA GLY A 134 -29.05 19.42 5.34
C GLY A 134 -30.22 20.36 5.59
N VAL A 135 -30.79 20.84 4.48
CA VAL A 135 -31.87 21.81 4.45
C VAL A 135 -33.10 21.17 3.81
N SER A 136 -34.17 20.99 4.57
CA SER A 136 -35.46 20.51 4.04
C SER A 136 -36.41 21.70 3.88
N PHE A 137 -37.03 21.81 2.71
CA PHE A 137 -38.01 22.85 2.43
C PHE A 137 -39.41 22.27 2.57
N SER A 138 -40.27 22.90 3.35
CA SER A 138 -41.70 22.59 3.43
C SER A 138 -42.49 23.77 2.89
N ALA A 139 -43.27 23.54 1.82
CA ALA A 139 -44.18 24.53 1.28
C ALA A 139 -45.40 24.61 2.20
N LEU A 140 -45.69 25.81 2.70
CA LEU A 140 -46.72 26.00 3.71
C LEU A 140 -47.96 26.55 2.99
N ALA A 141 -49.10 25.88 3.17
CA ALA A 141 -50.30 26.14 2.38
C ALA A 141 -50.96 27.46 2.84
N VAL A 142 -51.06 28.44 1.93
CA VAL A 142 -51.64 29.77 2.20
C VAL A 142 -53.13 29.63 2.57
N PRO A 143 -53.63 30.25 3.66
CA PRO A 143 -55.06 30.43 3.86
C PRO A 143 -55.62 31.32 2.72
N GLN A 144 -56.70 30.89 2.08
CA GLN A 144 -57.18 31.37 0.77
C GLN A 144 -57.62 32.86 0.69
N ASP A 145 -57.42 33.68 1.72
CA ASP A 145 -58.04 35.01 1.84
C ASP A 145 -57.10 36.23 1.67
N ALA A 146 -55.87 36.04 1.20
CA ALA A 146 -54.95 37.15 0.91
C ALA A 146 -54.64 37.26 -0.60
N ALA A 147 -55.04 38.37 -1.22
CA ALA A 147 -54.99 38.67 -2.66
C ALA A 147 -53.57 38.82 -3.29
N ARG A 148 -52.55 38.14 -2.77
CA ARG A 148 -51.20 38.09 -3.36
C ARG A 148 -50.70 36.64 -3.40
N ARG A 149 -50.46 36.12 -4.61
CA ARG A 149 -49.85 34.80 -4.89
C ARG A 149 -48.37 34.78 -4.46
N ALA A 150 -48.10 34.80 -3.16
CA ALA A 150 -46.77 34.55 -2.63
C ALA A 150 -46.72 33.14 -2.04
N SER A 151 -45.99 32.23 -2.70
CA SER A 151 -45.67 30.92 -2.15
C SER A 151 -44.59 31.08 -1.08
N TYR A 152 -44.91 30.74 0.16
CA TYR A 152 -43.97 30.82 1.26
C TYR A 152 -43.41 29.41 1.54
N LEU A 153 -42.08 29.30 1.46
CA LEU A 153 -41.32 28.07 1.72
C LEU A 153 -40.67 28.23 3.08
N VAL A 154 -40.98 27.33 4.01
CA VAL A 154 -40.31 27.30 5.32
C VAL A 154 -39.14 26.33 5.26
N LEU A 155 -37.98 26.86 5.61
CA LEU A 155 -36.71 26.16 5.63
C LEU A 155 -36.54 25.50 7.01
N HIS A 156 -36.50 24.17 7.05
CA HIS A 156 -36.19 23.39 8.26
C HIS A 156 -34.82 22.75 8.12
N SER A 157 -33.90 23.05 9.04
CA SER A 157 -32.64 22.31 9.18
C SER A 157 -32.92 20.95 9.81
N ARG A 158 -32.43 19.87 9.19
CA ARG A 158 -32.48 18.53 9.78
C ARG A 158 -31.11 18.18 10.35
N THR A 159 -31.10 17.69 11.59
CA THR A 159 -29.91 17.15 12.23
C THR A 159 -29.62 15.73 11.71
N MET A 160 -28.36 15.43 11.41
CA MET A 160 -27.96 14.08 11.00
C MET A 160 -27.83 13.17 12.23
N ALA A 161 -28.23 11.91 12.09
CA ALA A 161 -27.98 10.90 13.12
C ALA A 161 -26.50 10.50 13.13
N LEU A 162 -25.91 10.38 14.33
CA LEU A 162 -24.52 9.95 14.56
C LEU A 162 -24.13 8.66 13.82
N GLY A 163 -25.09 7.74 13.61
CA GLY A 163 -24.85 6.50 12.88
C GLY A 163 -24.50 6.67 11.40
N ALA A 164 -25.00 7.72 10.75
CA ALA A 164 -24.69 7.98 9.34
C ALA A 164 -23.25 8.50 9.15
N LEU A 165 -22.74 9.29 10.11
CA LEU A 165 -21.34 9.73 10.14
C LEU A 165 -20.37 8.54 10.27
N PHE A 166 -20.69 7.56 11.10
CA PHE A 166 -19.84 6.39 11.31
C PHE A 166 -19.80 5.47 10.07
N TYR A 167 -20.89 5.41 9.30
CA TYR A 167 -20.92 4.64 8.06
C TYR A 167 -19.94 5.17 7.01
N HIS A 168 -19.85 6.50 6.84
CA HIS A 168 -18.87 7.12 5.95
C HIS A 168 -17.42 6.86 6.41
N TYR A 169 -17.18 6.88 7.73
CA TYR A 169 -15.88 6.54 8.34
C TYR A 169 -15.43 5.10 8.03
N THR A 170 -16.31 4.12 8.28
CA THR A 170 -15.96 2.71 8.02
C THR A 170 -15.72 2.40 6.54
N ARG A 171 -16.29 3.20 5.62
CA ARG A 171 -16.06 3.08 4.19
C ARG A 171 -14.69 3.60 3.76
N ALA A 172 -14.29 4.78 4.22
CA ALA A 172 -12.95 5.34 3.93
C ALA A 172 -11.84 4.44 4.49
N LEU A 173 -12.03 3.92 5.70
CA LEU A 173 -11.08 3.00 6.35
C LEU A 173 -10.96 1.69 5.56
N ARG A 174 -12.08 1.16 5.06
CA ARG A 174 -12.11 -0.03 4.19
C ARG A 174 -11.39 0.20 2.86
N ASP A 175 -11.43 1.40 2.32
CA ASP A 175 -10.78 1.73 1.04
C ASP A 175 -9.24 1.89 1.18
N VAL A 176 -8.76 2.39 2.32
CA VAL A 176 -7.31 2.40 2.65
C VAL A 176 -6.81 0.97 2.91
N VAL A 177 -7.56 0.17 3.67
CA VAL A 177 -7.24 -1.26 3.89
C VAL A 177 -7.24 -2.05 2.58
N ARG A 178 -8.17 -1.75 1.65
CA ARG A 178 -8.20 -2.36 0.31
C ARG A 178 -7.01 -1.95 -0.56
N ARG A 179 -6.50 -0.72 -0.43
CA ARG A 179 -5.31 -0.25 -1.15
C ARG A 179 -4.02 -0.91 -0.66
N TYR A 180 -3.91 -1.18 0.64
CA TYR A 180 -2.78 -1.91 1.25
C TYR A 180 -3.11 -3.40 1.47
N SER A 181 -3.79 -4.04 0.53
CA SER A 181 -4.20 -5.43 0.66
C SER A 181 -2.99 -6.35 0.85
N PRO A 182 -2.91 -7.05 1.99
CA PRO A 182 -1.70 -7.78 2.39
C PRO A 182 -1.41 -8.96 1.47
N GLN A 183 -2.42 -9.55 0.85
CA GLN A 183 -2.26 -10.70 -0.04
C GLN A 183 -1.58 -10.35 -1.36
N THR A 184 -1.90 -9.20 -1.95
CA THR A 184 -1.25 -8.68 -3.16
C THR A 184 0.14 -8.13 -2.86
N LEU A 185 0.36 -7.56 -1.67
CA LEU A 185 1.70 -7.19 -1.23
C LEU A 185 2.56 -8.42 -0.98
N LEU A 186 2.00 -9.47 -0.38
CA LEU A 186 2.71 -10.72 -0.11
C LEU A 186 2.98 -11.53 -1.39
N SER A 187 2.06 -11.52 -2.35
CA SER A 187 2.29 -12.14 -3.67
C SER A 187 3.34 -11.36 -4.47
N ARG A 188 3.34 -10.03 -4.42
CA ARG A 188 4.38 -9.19 -5.04
C ARG A 188 5.73 -9.30 -4.35
N PHE A 189 5.73 -9.46 -3.02
CA PHE A 189 6.91 -9.80 -2.24
C PHE A 189 7.52 -11.10 -2.74
N LEU A 190 6.75 -12.20 -2.74
CA LEU A 190 7.21 -13.53 -3.17
C LEU A 190 7.67 -13.60 -4.63
N VAL A 191 7.10 -12.80 -5.53
CA VAL A 191 7.49 -12.76 -6.94
C VAL A 191 8.76 -11.92 -7.19
N GLY A 192 9.22 -11.16 -6.19
CA GLY A 192 10.42 -10.31 -6.32
C GLY A 192 10.23 -9.08 -7.20
N ASP A 193 8.97 -8.70 -7.45
CA ASP A 193 8.65 -7.52 -8.24
C ASP A 193 8.74 -6.26 -7.36
N ILE A 194 9.28 -5.17 -7.92
CA ILE A 194 9.60 -3.96 -7.14
C ILE A 194 8.31 -3.38 -6.58
N MET A 195 8.19 -3.33 -5.24
CA MET A 195 7.09 -2.65 -4.56
C MET A 195 7.25 -1.13 -4.71
N ILE A 196 6.82 -0.59 -5.84
CA ILE A 196 6.57 0.83 -5.99
C ILE A 196 5.24 1.09 -5.26
N ALA A 197 5.34 1.69 -4.08
CA ALA A 197 4.18 2.27 -3.43
C ALA A 197 3.86 3.56 -4.20
N THR A 198 2.85 3.50 -5.06
CA THR A 198 2.20 4.69 -5.65
C THR A 198 1.21 5.25 -4.66
#